data_AF-A0AAV0E7H9-F1
#
_entry.id   AF-A0AAV0E7H9-F1
#
_cell.length_a   1.000
_cell.length_b   1.000
_cell.length_c   1.000
_cell.angle_alpha   90.00
_cell.angle_beta   90.00
_cell.angle_gamma   90.00
#
_symmetry.space_group_name_H-M   'P 1'
#
loop_
_entity.id
_entity.type
_entity.pdbx_description
1 polymer ?
#
loop_
_entity_poly.entity_id
_entity_poly.type
_entity_poly.pdbx_seq_one_letter_code
_entity_poly.pdbx_strand_id
1 'polypeptide(L)'
;MRFLYPQATYVDEDGSSGSADDMTMLDGQGKHRSGVLNSGRRKRSRKATGDAIVDAMLEIAAASKARAAATMRNEERFSISKCIKLLDEMQGVDQSIYFYALDLFENPDAREIFVSLKNERRLMWLSGKFAASSNSA
;
A
#
# COMPACT_ATOMS: atom_id res chain seq x y z
N MET A 1 -24.86 0.21 27.60
CA MET A 1 -23.44 0.24 27.17
C MET A 1 -22.70 -0.86 27.91
N ARG A 2 -22.29 -1.91 27.20
CA ARG A 2 -21.41 -2.97 27.72
C ARG A 2 -20.14 -2.94 26.87
N PHE A 3 -19.05 -2.49 27.48
CA PHE A 3 -17.71 -2.58 26.91
C PHE A 3 -17.23 -4.02 27.09
N LEU A 4 -16.95 -4.72 25.99
CA LEU A 4 -16.18 -5.96 25.99
C LEU A 4 -14.83 -5.63 25.38
N TYR A 5 -13.81 -5.52 26.24
CA TYR A 5 -12.40 -5.49 25.83
C TYR A 5 -11.94 -6.90 25.43
N PRO A 6 -10.96 -7.02 24.53
CA PRO A 6 -10.54 -8.28 23.93
C PRO A 6 -9.70 -9.13 24.89
N GLN A 7 -9.93 -10.45 24.85
CA GLN A 7 -9.13 -11.46 25.54
C GLN A 7 -7.82 -11.69 24.78
N ALA A 8 -6.69 -11.54 25.48
CA ALA A 8 -5.37 -11.93 25.02
C ALA A 8 -5.19 -13.43 25.27
N THR A 9 -5.04 -14.22 24.20
CA THR A 9 -4.67 -15.64 24.31
C THR A 9 -3.15 -15.75 24.31
N TYR A 10 -2.61 -16.27 25.41
CA TYR A 10 -1.20 -16.51 25.68
C TYR A 10 -0.84 -17.97 25.32
N VAL A 11 0.34 -18.15 24.73
CA VAL A 11 1.26 -19.31 24.60
C VAL A 11 0.79 -20.64 23.98
N ASP A 12 1.62 -21.16 23.06
CA ASP A 12 2.38 -22.39 23.33
C ASP A 12 3.75 -22.34 22.60
N GLU A 13 4.81 -22.67 23.33
CA GLU A 13 6.20 -22.77 22.88
C GLU A 13 6.53 -24.27 22.79
N ASP A 14 6.61 -24.80 21.57
CA ASP A 14 7.14 -26.14 21.36
C ASP A 14 8.60 -26.06 20.95
N GLY A 15 9.43 -26.64 21.82
CA GLY A 15 10.86 -26.68 21.69
C GLY A 15 11.40 -27.76 20.77
N SER A 16 12.73 -27.76 20.74
CA SER A 16 13.63 -28.85 20.36
C SER A 16 14.03 -28.92 18.88
N SER A 17 15.31 -28.61 18.61
CA SER A 17 16.33 -29.68 18.65
C SER A 17 17.71 -29.09 18.35
N GLY A 18 18.64 -29.24 19.30
CA GLY A 18 20.05 -28.92 19.11
C GLY A 18 20.71 -29.96 18.22
N SER A 19 21.38 -29.52 17.16
CA SER A 19 22.24 -30.38 16.35
C SER A 19 23.69 -30.15 16.73
N ALA A 20 24.29 -31.24 17.19
CA ALA A 20 25.59 -31.32 17.84
C ALA A 20 26.76 -30.77 17.02
N ASP A 21 27.71 -30.22 17.77
CA ASP A 21 29.11 -30.09 17.45
C ASP A 21 29.72 -31.41 16.96
N ASP A 22 30.44 -31.36 15.83
CA ASP A 22 31.39 -32.40 15.42
C ASP A 22 32.80 -31.79 15.44
N MET A 23 33.61 -32.30 16.35
CA MET A 23 35.04 -32.00 16.47
C MET A 23 35.81 -32.97 15.58
N THR A 24 36.37 -32.49 14.47
CA THR A 24 37.27 -33.31 13.64
C THR A 24 38.68 -32.71 13.53
N MET A 25 39.54 -33.29 14.37
CA MET A 25 40.97 -33.57 14.30
C MET A 25 41.93 -32.60 13.57
N LEU A 26 42.89 -32.12 14.36
CA LEU A 26 44.18 -31.56 13.96
C LEU A 26 45.13 -32.69 13.52
N ASP A 27 45.64 -32.65 12.29
CA ASP A 27 46.98 -33.12 11.84
C ASP A 27 47.05 -32.85 10.32
N GLY A 28 48.11 -32.43 9.63
CA GLY A 28 49.50 -32.18 9.94
C GLY A 28 50.18 -31.82 8.59
N GLN A 29 51.02 -30.78 8.61
CA GLN A 29 52.22 -30.60 7.78
C GLN A 29 52.12 -30.45 6.23
N GLY A 30 52.44 -29.24 5.75
CA GLY A 30 52.67 -29.01 4.32
C GLY A 30 53.18 -27.61 3.95
N LYS A 31 54.45 -27.32 4.26
CA LYS A 31 55.37 -26.38 3.57
C LYS A 31 54.85 -24.98 3.17
N HIS A 32 55.42 -23.98 3.85
CA HIS A 32 55.67 -22.62 3.36
C HIS A 32 55.68 -22.48 1.82
N ARG A 33 54.70 -21.77 1.27
CA ARG A 33 54.91 -20.94 0.07
C ARG A 33 54.43 -19.53 0.39
N SER A 34 55.41 -18.69 0.68
CA SER A 34 55.29 -17.22 0.71
C SER A 34 54.82 -16.74 -0.67
N GLY A 35 53.51 -16.65 -0.86
CA GLY A 35 52.91 -15.84 -1.90
C GLY A 35 52.60 -14.47 -1.28
N VAL A 36 53.31 -13.45 -1.74
CA VAL A 36 53.13 -12.05 -1.36
C VAL A 36 51.64 -11.68 -1.40
N LEU A 37 50.98 -11.64 -0.24
CA LEU A 37 49.73 -10.91 -0.10
C LEU A 37 50.12 -9.45 0.06
N ASN A 38 50.12 -8.75 -1.07
CA ASN A 38 50.09 -7.29 -1.08
C ASN A 38 48.79 -6.84 -0.41
N SER A 39 48.80 -6.76 0.94
CA SER A 39 47.78 -6.08 1.72
C SER A 39 48.00 -4.57 1.59
N GLY A 40 47.85 -4.10 0.35
CA GLY A 40 47.61 -2.71 0.05
C GLY A 40 46.24 -2.38 0.61
N ARG A 41 46.20 -2.06 1.91
CA ARG A 41 45.04 -1.53 2.64
C ARG A 41 44.60 -0.23 1.99
N ARG A 42 43.92 -0.30 0.85
CA ARG A 42 43.20 0.82 0.23
C ARG A 42 41.95 1.08 1.05
N LYS A 43 42.16 1.75 2.18
CA LYS A 43 41.13 2.40 2.99
C LYS A 43 40.54 3.58 2.20
N ARG A 44 39.82 3.29 1.11
CA ARG A 44 39.10 4.31 0.30
C ARG A 44 37.63 3.97 0.02
N SER A 45 37.14 2.83 0.51
CA SER A 45 35.81 2.31 0.16
C SER A 45 34.67 2.67 1.14
N ARG A 46 34.87 3.56 2.12
CA ARG A 46 33.78 3.89 3.08
C ARG A 46 32.92 5.08 2.69
N LYS A 47 33.43 5.97 1.83
CA LYS A 47 32.72 7.20 1.45
C LYS A 47 31.71 6.98 0.31
N ALA A 48 32.08 6.18 -0.69
CA ALA A 48 31.20 5.84 -1.81
C ALA A 48 29.95 5.06 -1.39
N THR A 49 30.03 4.23 -0.33
CA THR A 49 28.86 3.51 0.21
C THR A 49 27.88 4.44 0.92
N GLY A 50 28.38 5.47 1.61
CA GLY A 50 27.52 6.46 2.29
C GLY A 50 26.71 7.30 1.30
N ASP A 51 27.35 7.76 0.22
CA ASP A 51 26.68 8.54 -0.82
C ASP A 51 25.58 7.72 -1.52
N ALA A 52 25.84 6.44 -1.82
CA ALA A 52 24.83 5.54 -2.40
C ALA A 52 23.62 5.31 -1.47
N ILE A 53 23.83 5.29 -0.15
CA ILE A 53 22.72 5.18 0.83
C ILE A 53 21.89 6.47 0.83
N VAL A 54 22.55 7.63 0.83
CA VAL A 54 21.85 8.93 0.77
C VAL A 54 21.04 9.05 -0.52
N ASP A 55 21.62 8.67 -1.66
CA ASP A 55 20.92 8.66 -2.95
C ASP A 55 19.71 7.73 -2.94
N ALA A 56 19.86 6.51 -2.40
CA ALA A 56 18.74 5.58 -2.26
C ALA A 56 17.64 6.12 -1.33
N MET A 57 17.99 6.80 -0.24
CA MET A 57 17.02 7.45 0.65
C MET A 57 16.28 8.60 -0.05
N LEU A 58 16.99 9.40 -0.86
CA LEU A 58 16.39 10.46 -1.66
C LEU A 58 15.45 9.89 -2.73
N GLU A 59 15.82 8.78 -3.38
CA GLU A 59 14.96 8.10 -4.35
C GLU A 59 13.69 7.54 -3.69
N ILE A 60 13.81 6.90 -2.52
CA ILE A 60 12.66 6.42 -1.74
C ILE A 60 11.77 7.61 -1.32
N ALA A 61 12.35 8.72 -0.89
CA ALA A 61 11.60 9.93 -0.52
C ALA A 61 10.89 10.56 -1.73
N ALA A 62 11.56 10.61 -2.88
CA ALA A 62 10.96 11.10 -4.12
C ALA A 62 9.82 10.18 -4.57
N ALA A 63 10.03 8.87 -4.54
CA ALA A 63 9.02 7.87 -4.89
C ALA A 63 7.82 7.92 -3.93
N SER A 64 8.04 8.07 -2.62
CA SER A 64 6.96 8.15 -1.63
C SER A 64 6.14 9.44 -1.81
N LYS A 65 6.79 10.57 -2.05
CA LYS A 65 6.12 11.84 -2.37
C LYS A 65 5.31 11.74 -3.66
N ALA A 66 5.85 11.10 -4.71
CA ALA A 66 5.15 10.92 -5.98
C ALA A 66 3.89 10.06 -5.80
N ARG A 67 3.97 8.97 -5.03
CA ARG A 67 2.80 8.14 -4.68
C ARG A 67 1.75 8.93 -3.91
N ALA A 68 2.14 9.66 -2.86
CA ALA A 68 1.21 10.48 -2.08
C ALA A 68 0.52 11.56 -2.93
N ALA A 69 1.28 12.24 -3.80
CA ALA A 69 0.73 13.25 -4.71
C ALA A 69 -0.24 12.63 -5.73
N ALA A 70 0.00 11.41 -6.20
CA ALA A 70 -0.93 10.70 -7.09
C ALA A 70 -2.25 10.37 -6.37
N THR A 71 -2.21 9.97 -5.10
CA THR A 71 -3.40 9.72 -4.28
C THR A 71 -4.21 11.01 -4.09
N MET A 72 -3.56 12.11 -3.71
CA MET A 72 -4.23 13.41 -3.54
C MET A 72 -4.85 13.92 -4.84
N ARG A 73 -4.19 13.71 -5.99
CA ARG A 73 -4.75 14.09 -7.30
C ARG A 73 -5.92 13.21 -7.73
N ASN A 74 -5.95 11.96 -7.30
CA ASN A 74 -7.11 11.08 -7.51
C ASN A 74 -8.33 11.61 -6.73
N GLU A 75 -8.14 12.04 -5.49
CA GLU A 75 -9.19 12.65 -4.66
C GLU A 75 -9.77 13.93 -5.29
N GLU A 76 -8.93 14.77 -5.92
CA GLU A 76 -9.40 15.96 -6.64
C GLU A 76 -10.22 15.59 -7.89
N ARG A 77 -9.74 14.59 -8.67
CA ARG A 77 -10.41 14.11 -9.89
C ARG A 77 -11.80 13.56 -9.60
N PHE A 78 -11.97 12.86 -8.48
CA PHE A 78 -13.22 12.24 -8.07
C PHE A 78 -13.83 12.93 -6.84
N SER A 79 -13.63 14.24 -6.71
CA SER A 79 -14.19 15.00 -5.59
C SER A 79 -15.72 14.97 -5.58
N ILE A 80 -16.31 15.05 -4.39
CA ILE A 80 -17.76 15.11 -4.19
C ILE A 80 -18.36 16.27 -5.01
N SER A 81 -17.73 17.46 -4.95
CA SER A 81 -18.19 18.63 -5.71
C SER A 81 -18.23 18.38 -7.22
N LYS A 82 -17.30 17.58 -7.77
CA LYS A 82 -17.34 17.21 -9.18
C LYS A 82 -18.47 16.23 -9.47
N CYS A 83 -18.71 15.25 -8.59
CA CYS A 83 -19.81 14.30 -8.72
C CYS A 83 -21.17 15.01 -8.70
N ILE A 84 -21.39 15.96 -7.78
CA ILE A 84 -22.63 16.74 -7.69
C ILE A 84 -22.86 17.53 -8.98
N LYS A 85 -21.86 18.26 -9.49
CA LYS A 85 -21.99 19.00 -10.76
C LYS A 85 -22.40 18.09 -11.92
N LEU A 86 -21.78 16.91 -12.02
CA LEU A 86 -22.10 15.94 -13.04
C LEU A 86 -23.51 15.34 -12.85
N LEU A 87 -23.99 15.22 -11.61
CA LEU A 87 -25.35 14.77 -11.29
C LEU A 87 -26.38 15.85 -11.65
N ASP A 88 -26.10 17.12 -11.38
CA ASP A 88 -26.97 18.26 -11.72
C ASP A 88 -27.13 18.44 -13.23
N GLU A 89 -26.11 18.09 -14.01
CA GLU A 89 -26.15 18.14 -15.49
C GLU A 89 -26.95 16.98 -16.11
N MET A 90 -27.27 15.94 -15.34
CA MET A 90 -28.03 14.79 -15.84
C MET A 90 -29.53 15.11 -15.92
N GLN A 91 -30.18 14.65 -16.99
CA GLN A 91 -31.63 14.78 -17.17
C GLN A 91 -32.35 13.51 -16.72
N GLY A 92 -33.56 13.66 -16.18
CA GLY A 92 -34.42 12.54 -15.79
C GLY A 92 -34.01 11.84 -14.50
N VAL A 93 -33.18 12.47 -13.66
CA VAL A 93 -32.88 11.98 -12.31
C VAL A 93 -34.08 12.27 -11.41
N ASP A 94 -34.68 11.22 -10.86
CA ASP A 94 -35.73 11.37 -9.84
C ASP A 94 -35.14 11.92 -8.53
N GLN A 95 -35.93 12.70 -7.78
CA GLN A 95 -35.47 13.34 -6.54
C GLN A 95 -34.98 12.32 -5.49
N SER A 96 -35.61 11.14 -5.39
CA SER A 96 -35.17 10.09 -4.48
C SER A 96 -33.80 9.52 -4.86
N ILE A 97 -33.59 9.30 -6.16
CA ILE A 97 -32.31 8.82 -6.70
C ILE A 97 -31.23 9.90 -6.53
N TYR A 98 -31.59 11.18 -6.68
CA TYR A 98 -30.66 12.29 -6.47
C TYR A 98 -30.12 12.29 -5.04
N PHE A 99 -31.00 12.27 -4.02
CA PHE A 99 -30.55 12.26 -2.63
C PHE A 99 -29.78 10.99 -2.27
N TYR A 100 -30.23 9.83 -2.74
CA TYR A 100 -29.46 8.59 -2.58
C TYR A 100 -28.06 8.68 -3.19
N ALA A 101 -27.91 9.34 -4.34
CA ALA A 101 -26.61 9.53 -4.98
C ALA A 101 -25.69 10.43 -4.13
N LEU A 102 -26.23 11.43 -3.42
CA LEU A 102 -25.44 12.26 -2.51
C LEU A 102 -24.83 11.42 -1.38
N ASP A 103 -25.64 10.55 -0.77
CA ASP A 103 -25.17 9.63 0.28
C ASP A 103 -24.16 8.62 -0.31
N LEU A 104 -24.42 8.11 -1.51
CA LEU A 104 -23.53 7.18 -2.21
C LEU A 104 -22.14 7.79 -2.50
N PHE A 105 -22.07 9.09 -2.76
CA PHE A 105 -20.82 9.80 -3.03
C PHE A 105 -19.94 10.01 -1.79
N GLU A 106 -20.39 9.67 -0.59
CA GLU A 106 -19.49 9.56 0.57
C GLU A 106 -18.43 8.47 0.35
N ASN A 107 -18.77 7.42 -0.41
CA ASN A 107 -17.84 6.35 -0.77
C ASN A 107 -16.93 6.77 -1.96
N PRO A 108 -15.58 6.82 -1.77
CA PRO A 108 -14.66 7.21 -2.83
C PRO A 108 -14.70 6.30 -4.06
N ASP A 109 -14.86 4.99 -3.89
CA ASP A 109 -14.92 4.04 -5.00
C ASP A 109 -16.16 4.28 -5.86
N ALA A 110 -17.28 4.61 -5.22
CA ALA A 110 -18.52 4.95 -5.92
C ALA A 110 -18.36 6.25 -6.74
N ARG A 111 -17.64 7.24 -6.21
CA ARG A 111 -17.31 8.47 -6.95
C ARG A 111 -16.45 8.17 -8.17
N GLU A 112 -15.39 7.37 -8.02
CA GLU A 112 -14.53 7.00 -9.13
C GLU A 112 -15.30 6.30 -10.24
N ILE A 113 -16.16 5.33 -9.89
CA ILE A 113 -17.01 4.64 -10.86
C ILE A 113 -17.93 5.65 -11.56
N PHE A 114 -18.67 6.48 -10.80
CA PHE A 114 -19.63 7.43 -11.35
C PHE A 114 -18.99 8.43 -12.34
N VAL A 115 -17.85 9.00 -11.97
CA VAL A 115 -17.13 9.95 -12.82
C VAL A 115 -16.58 9.26 -14.07
N SER A 116 -16.09 8.02 -13.95
CA SER A 116 -15.55 7.23 -15.06
C SER A 116 -16.62 6.75 -16.04
N LEU A 117 -17.88 6.65 -15.62
CA LEU A 117 -18.98 6.30 -16.49
C LEU A 117 -19.28 7.42 -17.50
N LYS A 118 -19.61 7.01 -18.73
CA LYS A 118 -20.21 7.89 -19.74
C LYS A 118 -21.57 8.39 -19.27
N ASN A 119 -21.96 9.60 -19.67
CA ASN A 119 -23.18 10.26 -19.22
C ASN A 119 -24.43 9.36 -19.33
N GLU A 120 -24.58 8.68 -20.47
CA GLU A 120 -25.70 7.77 -20.77
C GLU A 120 -25.83 6.59 -19.79
N ARG A 121 -24.73 6.18 -19.15
CA ARG A 121 -24.71 5.01 -18.25
C ARG A 121 -24.88 5.38 -16.78
N ARG A 122 -24.70 6.65 -16.42
CA ARG A 122 -24.73 7.11 -15.03
C ARG A 122 -26.09 6.91 -14.39
N LEU A 123 -27.17 7.30 -15.07
CA LEU A 123 -28.53 7.17 -14.54
C LEU A 123 -28.89 5.70 -14.32
N MET A 124 -28.63 4.84 -15.31
CA MET A 124 -28.88 3.40 -15.20
C MET A 124 -28.10 2.77 -14.04
N TRP A 125 -26.85 3.18 -13.84
CA TRP A 125 -26.04 2.70 -12.72
C TRP A 125 -26.60 3.15 -11.37
N LEU A 126 -26.99 4.43 -11.24
CA LEU A 126 -27.62 4.95 -10.02
C LEU A 126 -28.94 4.25 -9.71
N SER A 127 -29.82 4.07 -10.69
CA SER A 127 -31.08 3.34 -10.51
C SER A 127 -30.85 1.90 -10.06
N GLY A 128 -29.85 1.21 -10.65
CA GLY A 128 -29.49 -0.15 -10.24
C GLY A 128 -28.97 -0.21 -8.80
N LYS A 129 -28.17 0.78 -8.37
CA LYS A 129 -27.69 0.89 -6.99
C LYS A 129 -28.84 1.18 -6.01
N PHE A 130 -29.72 2.11 -6.37
CA PHE A 130 -30.89 2.46 -5.57
C PHE A 130 -31.82 1.25 -5.35
N ALA A 131 -32.13 0.52 -6.42
CA ALA A 131 -32.96 -0.68 -6.34
C ALA A 131 -32.32 -1.81 -5.51
N ALA A 132 -30.99 -1.96 -5.60
CA ALA A 132 -30.28 -2.93 -4.76
C ALA A 132 -30.34 -2.55 -3.27
N SER A 133 -30.19 -1.25 -2.96
CA SER A 133 -30.26 -0.73 -1.59
C SER A 133 -31.68 -0.82 -1.00
N SER A 134 -32.72 -0.58 -1.81
CA SER A 134 -34.11 -0.68 -1.36
C SER A 134 -34.54 -2.11 -1.09
N ASN A 135 -33.96 -3.09 -1.79
CA ASN A 135 -34.27 -4.51 -1.59
C ASN A 135 -33.57 -5.12 -0.37
N SER A 136 -32.57 -4.42 0.19
CA SER A 136 -31.85 -4.83 1.40
C SER A 136 -32.39 -4.20 2.68
N ALA A 137 -33.41 -3.34 2.59
CA ALA A 137 -34.09 -2.69 3.71
C ALA A 137 -35.42 -3.41 4.03
#